data_AF-A0A662BVX3-F1
#
_entry.id   AF-A0A662BVX3-F1
#
_cell.length_a   1.000
_cell.length_b   1.000
_cell.length_c   1.000
_cell.angle_alpha   90.00
_cell.angle_beta   90.00
_cell.angle_gamma   90.00
#
_symmetry.space_group_name_H-M   'P 1'
#
loop_
_entity.id
_entity.type
_entity.pdbx_description
1 polymer ?
#
loop_
_entity_poly.entity_id
_entity_poly.type
_entity_poly.pdbx_seq_one_letter_code
_entity_poly.pdbx_strand_id
1 'polypeptide(L)' 'TMCAGAAYWSQIGRIVFGASDEKRGYQKLKTNILHPKTKVVKGVLENECSTLVTVFFKAKR' A
#
# COMPACT_ATOMS: atom_id res chain seq x y z
N THR A 1 -2.15 0.28 8.09
CA THR A 1 -3.01 -0.83 8.59
C THR A 1 -4.49 -0.55 8.38
N MET A 2 -5.00 0.64 8.72
CA MET A 2 -6.39 1.07 8.52
C MET A 2 -6.98 0.72 7.13
N CYS A 3 -6.36 1.16 6.03
CA CYS A 3 -6.91 0.95 4.69
C CYS A 3 -6.99 -0.53 4.28
N ALA A 4 -6.06 -1.37 4.75
CA ALA A 4 -6.10 -2.81 4.50
C ALA A 4 -7.24 -3.50 5.29
N GLY A 5 -7.56 -3.03 6.50
CA GLY A 5 -8.76 -3.47 7.22
C GLY A 5 -10.06 -3.04 6.54
N ALA A 6 -10.12 -1.82 5.99
CA ALA A 6 -11.26 -1.38 5.18
C ALA A 6 -11.40 -2.24 3.91
N ALA A 7 -10.29 -2.60 3.27
CA ALA A 7 -10.26 -3.53 2.14
C ALA A 7 -10.80 -4.93 2.48
N TYR A 8 -10.54 -5.41 3.70
CA TYR A 8 -11.09 -6.68 4.18
C TYR A 8 -12.62 -6.65 4.20
N TRP A 9 -13.21 -5.63 4.83
CA TRP A 9 -14.66 -5.51 5.00
C TRP A 9 -15.41 -5.20 3.70
N SER A 10 -14.80 -4.41 2.81
CA SER A 10 -15.35 -4.15 1.48
C SER A 10 -15.19 -5.34 0.51
N GLN A 11 -14.50 -6.41 0.93
CA GLN A 11 -14.29 -7.63 0.14
C GLN A 11 -13.75 -7.38 -1.27
N ILE A 12 -12.93 -6.33 -1.44
CA ILE A 12 -12.37 -5.99 -2.74
C ILE A 12 -11.50 -7.13 -3.28
N GLY A 13 -11.75 -7.52 -4.53
CA GLY A 13 -11.09 -8.68 -5.15
C GLY A 13 -9.64 -8.44 -5.55
N ARG A 14 -9.23 -7.19 -5.76
CA ARG A 14 -7.87 -6.85 -6.20
C ARG A 14 -7.42 -5.50 -5.65
N ILE A 15 -6.20 -5.45 -5.14
CA ILE A 15 -5.49 -4.22 -4.76
C ILE A 15 -4.27 -4.09 -5.66
N VAL A 16 -4.12 -2.93 -6.28
CA VAL A 16 -2.94 -2.60 -7.09
C VAL A 16 -2.35 -1.31 -6.54
N PHE A 17 -1.07 -1.32 -6.18
CA PHE A 17 -0.38 -0.13 -5.70
C PHE A 17 1.06 -0.03 -6.22
N GLY A 18 1.58 1.19 -6.27
CA GLY A 18 2.93 1.49 -6.73
C GLY A 18 3.98 1.39 -5.63
N ALA A 19 4.28 2.53 -5.00
CA ALA A 19 5.31 2.60 -3.96
C ALA A 19 4.88 1.90 -2.66
N SER A 20 5.77 1.07 -2.13
CA SER A 20 5.59 0.42 -0.82
C SER A 20 6.00 1.36 0.32
N ASP A 21 5.23 1.38 1.41
CA ASP A 21 5.63 2.08 2.64
C ASP A 21 6.41 1.12 3.55
N GLU A 22 7.74 1.25 3.55
CA GLU A 22 8.63 0.41 4.36
C GLU A 22 8.54 0.66 5.86
N LYS A 23 7.96 1.80 6.30
CA LYS A 23 7.89 2.16 7.73
C LYS A 23 6.55 1.78 8.35
N ARG A 24 5.44 2.03 7.63
CA ARG A 24 4.07 1.91 8.16
C ARG A 24 3.13 1.09 7.26
N GLY A 25 3.65 0.51 6.19
CA GLY A 25 2.88 -0.34 5.28
C GLY A 25 2.21 -1.51 6.00
N TYR A 26 1.02 -1.90 5.53
CA TYR A 26 0.26 -3.01 6.12
C TYR A 26 1.04 -4.34 6.10
N GLN A 27 1.99 -4.48 5.16
CA GLN A 27 2.88 -5.63 5.02
C GLN A 27 3.83 -5.83 6.20
N LYS A 28 4.00 -4.83 7.08
CA LYS A 28 4.77 -4.98 8.32
C LYS A 28 4.04 -5.74 9.42
N LEU A 29 2.74 -5.97 9.27
CA LEU A 29 1.99 -6.80 10.20
C LEU A 29 2.37 -8.27 10.02
N LYS A 30 2.53 -8.99 11.14
CA LYS A 30 2.76 -10.44 11.12
C LYS A 30 1.54 -11.22 10.62
N THR A 31 0.36 -10.63 10.69
CA THR A 31 -0.91 -11.23 10.29
C THR A 31 -1.38 -10.65 8.96
N ASN A 32 -1.92 -11.51 8.09
CA ASN A 32 -2.60 -11.05 6.88
C ASN A 32 -3.95 -10.45 7.27
N ILE A 33 -4.10 -9.14 7.08
CA ILE A 33 -5.33 -8.39 7.38
C ILE A 33 -6.19 -8.12 6.15
N LEU A 34 -5.83 -8.69 5.00
CA LEU A 34 -6.65 -8.63 3.78
C LEU A 34 -7.57 -9.85 3.70
N HIS A 35 -8.69 -9.69 3.01
CA HIS A 35 -9.62 -10.79 2.80
C HIS A 35 -8.93 -11.89 1.95
N PRO A 36 -9.13 -13.19 2.20
CA PRO A 36 -8.42 -14.26 1.50
C PRO A 36 -8.58 -14.26 -0.03
N LYS A 37 -9.70 -13.71 -0.52
CA LYS A 37 -9.96 -13.55 -1.95
C LYS A 37 -9.24 -12.36 -2.60
N THR A 38 -8.72 -11.42 -1.80
CA THR A 38 -8.08 -10.21 -2.30
C THR A 38 -6.70 -10.53 -2.88
N LYS A 39 -6.53 -10.32 -4.18
CA LYS A 39 -5.24 -10.43 -4.86
C LYS A 39 -4.48 -9.10 -4.78
N VAL A 40 -3.20 -9.14 -4.47
CA VAL A 40 -2.37 -7.93 -4.37
C VAL A 40 -1.35 -7.90 -5.49
N VAL A 41 -1.29 -6.78 -6.21
CA VAL A 41 -0.22 -6.45 -7.15
C VAL A 41 0.50 -5.21 -6.62
N LYS A 42 1.81 -5.35 -6.39
CA LYS A 42 2.67 -4.29 -5.85
C LYS A 42 3.68 -3.85 -6.89
N GLY A 43 4.21 -2.64 -6.75
CA GLY A 43 5.32 -2.14 -7.56
C GLY A 43 4.91 -1.55 -8.92
N VAL A 44 3.62 -1.32 -9.16
CA VAL A 44 3.17 -0.72 -10.42
C VAL A 44 3.58 0.76 -10.46
N LEU A 45 4.50 1.10 -11.37
CA LEU A 45 5.11 2.45 -11.43
C LEU A 45 5.76 2.86 -10.10
N GLU A 46 6.41 1.91 -9.41
CA GLU A 46 7.02 2.11 -8.09
C GLU A 46 7.96 3.32 -8.04
N ASN A 47 8.87 3.43 -9.01
CA ASN A 47 9.86 4.50 -9.08
C ASN A 47 9.20 5.88 -9.19
N GLU A 48 8.20 6.02 -10.06
CA GLU A 48 7.47 7.27 -10.27
C GLU A 48 6.68 7.65 -9.01
N CYS A 49 5.94 6.70 -8.44
CA CYS A 49 5.18 6.89 -7.20
C CYS A 49 6.09 7.30 -6.03
N SER A 50 7.25 6.64 -5.88
CA SER A 50 8.22 6.92 -4.82
C SER A 50 8.87 8.30 -4.98
N THR A 51 9.17 8.67 -6.24
CA THR A 51 9.71 9.99 -6.58
C THR A 51 8.74 11.09 -6.19
N LEU A 52 7.45 10.95 -6.52
CA LEU A 52 6.42 11.93 -6.15
C LEU A 52 6.36 12.18 -4.64
N VAL A 53 6.34 11.10 -3.85
CA VAL A 53 6.31 11.19 -2.38
C VAL A 53 7.58 11.86 -1.85
N THR A 54 8.75 11.49 -2.39
CA THR A 54 10.04 12.05 -1.98
C THR A 54 10.14 13.54 -2.29
N VAL A 55 9.76 13.94 -3.50
CA VAL A 55 9.75 15.34 -3.94
C VAL A 55 8.81 16.18 -3.08
N PHE A 56 7.61 15.68 -2.79
CA PHE A 56 6.64 16.37 -1.93
C PHE A 56 7.20 16.68 -0.54
N PHE A 57 7.80 15.69 0.14
CA PHE A 57 8.36 15.90 1.48
C PHE A 57 9.66 16.70 1.45
N LYS A 58 10.45 16.63 0.38
CA LYS A 58 11.64 17.48 0.21
C LYS A 58 11.25 18.96 0.07
N ALA A 59 10.16 19.28 -0.63
CA ALA A 59 9.67 20.65 -0.80
C ALA A 59 9.03 21.25 0.46
N LYS A 60 8.66 20.42 1.45
CA LYS A 60 8.04 20.83 2.72
C LYS A 60 9.04 21.01 3.87
N ARG A 61 10.33 20.77 3.62
CA ARG A 61 11.41 20.78 4.63
C ARG A 61 12.36 21.94 4.41
#